data_AF-A0A7C4DNB9-F1
#
_entry.id   AF-A0A7C4DNB9-F1
#
_cell.length_a   1.000
_cell.length_b   1.000
_cell.length_c   1.000
_cell.angle_alpha   90.00
_cell.angle_beta   90.00
_cell.angle_gamma   90.00
#
_symmetry.space_group_name_H-M   'P 1'
#
loop_
_entity.id
_entity.type
_entity.pdbx_description
1 polymer ?
#
loop_
_entity_poly.entity_id
_entity_poly.type
_entity_poly.pdbx_seq_one_letter_code
_entity_poly.pdbx_strand_id
1 'polypeptide(L)'
;MSGYVKRYEKARGCASYRVLPGALIVLSNGLSKEDHYELYESMNAEYPGIRVVSVVHENPLYALIKASKIMERESLYYEDGVEREYHIGYFTPKSIPNDLLNNLVHAYSTLFNTAMLLLNSGSLPLKVSIRGVLAVLNKFILNQLDYIKARVHVNVGVDYSAREAVKKAIGRMGTSTRCS
;
A
#
# COMPACT_ATOMS: atom_id res chain seq x y z
N MET A 1 27.91 -19.90 3.98
CA MET A 1 26.90 -18.83 4.19
C MET A 1 25.53 -19.40 3.79
N SER A 2 24.65 -19.58 4.77
CA SER A 2 23.36 -20.28 4.62
C SER A 2 22.43 -19.57 3.62
N GLY A 3 21.86 -20.31 2.67
CA GLY A 3 20.89 -19.81 1.69
C GLY A 3 19.67 -19.11 2.30
N TYR A 4 19.38 -19.35 3.59
CA TYR A 4 18.34 -18.67 4.34
C TYR A 4 18.60 -17.17 4.57
N VAL A 5 19.87 -16.74 4.65
CA VAL A 5 20.22 -15.32 4.88
C VAL A 5 19.99 -14.48 3.62
N LYS A 6 20.23 -15.04 2.42
CA LYS A 6 19.89 -14.38 1.15
C LYS A 6 18.37 -14.31 0.90
N ARG A 7 17.61 -15.33 1.33
CA ARG A 7 16.13 -15.38 1.19
C ARG A 7 15.42 -14.27 1.98
N TYR A 8 15.92 -13.96 3.18
CA TYR A 8 15.36 -12.87 4.01
C TYR A 8 15.69 -11.46 3.49
N GLU A 9 16.79 -11.27 2.76
CA GLU A 9 17.18 -9.95 2.24
C GLU A 9 16.38 -9.52 1.01
N LYS A 10 15.96 -10.46 0.15
CA LYS A 10 15.10 -10.15 -1.03
C LYS A 10 13.68 -9.72 -0.64
N ALA A 11 13.06 -10.39 0.34
CA ALA A 11 11.73 -10.05 0.83
C ALA A 11 11.68 -8.73 1.65
N ARG A 12 12.84 -8.15 2.03
CA ARG A 12 12.89 -6.88 2.78
C ARG A 12 12.26 -5.70 2.04
N GLY A 13 12.14 -5.80 0.72
CA GLY A 13 11.58 -4.74 -0.11
C GLY A 13 10.05 -4.66 -0.11
N CYS A 14 9.36 -5.72 0.31
CA CYS A 14 7.90 -5.84 0.21
C CYS A 14 7.16 -5.12 1.35
N ALA A 15 5.89 -4.80 1.11
CA ALA A 15 4.96 -4.32 2.14
C ALA A 15 3.61 -5.04 2.01
N SER A 16 3.02 -5.46 3.13
CA SER A 16 1.76 -6.20 3.14
C SER A 16 0.69 -5.52 3.99
N TYR A 17 -0.55 -5.59 3.52
CA TYR A 17 -1.70 -4.91 4.10
C TYR A 17 -2.91 -5.82 4.10
N ARG A 18 -3.48 -6.03 5.28
CA ARG A 18 -4.72 -6.78 5.43
C ARG A 18 -5.89 -5.86 5.09
N VAL A 19 -6.67 -6.23 4.09
CA VAL A 19 -7.82 -5.44 3.62
C VAL A 19 -9.10 -5.92 4.30
N LEU A 20 -9.27 -7.24 4.37
CA LEU A 20 -10.38 -7.93 5.04
C LEU A 20 -9.84 -9.19 5.73
N PRO A 21 -10.59 -9.81 6.67
CA PRO A 21 -10.23 -11.12 7.20
C PRO A 21 -9.99 -12.12 6.05
N GLY A 22 -8.84 -12.78 6.04
CA GLY A 22 -8.46 -13.75 5.00
C GLY A 22 -7.91 -13.15 3.69
N ALA A 23 -7.82 -11.82 3.55
CA ALA A 23 -7.31 -11.16 2.33
C ALA A 23 -6.14 -10.21 2.63
N LEU A 24 -5.02 -10.44 1.96
CA LEU A 24 -3.79 -9.65 2.06
C LEU A 24 -3.41 -9.10 0.70
N ILE A 25 -3.12 -7.80 0.63
CA ILE A 25 -2.46 -7.19 -0.51
C ILE A 25 -0.97 -7.10 -0.19
N VAL A 26 -0.14 -7.55 -1.13
CA VAL A 26 1.32 -7.47 -1.02
C VAL A 26 1.85 -6.64 -2.18
N LEU A 27 2.63 -5.61 -1.87
CA LEU A 27 3.42 -4.85 -2.83
C LEU A 27 4.77 -5.55 -2.94
N SER A 28 4.98 -6.26 -4.05
CA SER A 28 6.00 -7.30 -4.17
C SER A 28 7.01 -7.11 -5.32
N ASN A 29 7.27 -5.87 -5.75
CA ASN A 29 8.29 -5.63 -6.77
C ASN A 29 9.62 -6.31 -6.41
N GLY A 30 10.26 -6.92 -7.40
CA GLY A 30 11.53 -7.61 -7.30
C GLY A 30 11.44 -9.08 -6.88
N LEU A 31 10.23 -9.61 -6.65
CA LEU A 31 10.04 -11.05 -6.44
C LEU A 31 9.94 -11.77 -7.79
N SER A 32 10.77 -12.80 -7.97
CA SER A 32 10.71 -13.62 -9.17
C SER A 32 9.50 -14.55 -9.14
N LYS A 33 9.23 -15.18 -10.28
CA LYS A 33 8.24 -16.25 -10.37
C LYS A 33 8.56 -17.35 -9.35
N GLU A 34 9.80 -17.80 -9.26
CA GLU A 34 10.23 -18.84 -8.31
C GLU A 34 9.95 -18.43 -6.86
N ASP A 35 10.26 -17.18 -6.49
CA ASP A 35 9.97 -16.64 -5.15
C ASP A 35 8.45 -16.70 -4.85
N HIS A 36 7.61 -16.46 -5.85
CA HIS A 36 6.15 -16.51 -5.72
C HIS A 36 5.60 -17.94 -5.57
N TYR A 37 6.16 -18.90 -6.32
CA TYR A 37 5.82 -20.32 -6.19
C TYR A 37 6.25 -20.88 -4.84
N GLU A 38 7.47 -20.55 -4.38
CA GLU A 38 7.95 -20.95 -3.04
C GLU A 38 7.03 -20.41 -1.94
N LEU A 39 6.55 -19.16 -2.06
CA LEU A 39 5.59 -18.58 -1.13
C LEU A 39 4.25 -19.34 -1.14
N TYR A 40 3.73 -19.67 -2.31
CA TYR A 40 2.48 -20.43 -2.44
C TYR A 40 2.58 -21.80 -1.76
N GLU A 41 3.63 -22.56 -2.05
CA GLU A 41 3.84 -23.89 -1.46
C GLU A 41 3.94 -23.82 0.07
N SER A 42 4.71 -22.86 0.59
CA SER A 42 4.85 -22.65 2.04
C SER A 42 3.51 -22.29 2.69
N MET A 43 2.73 -21.42 2.06
CA MET A 43 1.45 -20.96 2.61
C MET A 43 0.34 -22.02 2.47
N ASN A 44 0.32 -22.79 1.38
CA ASN A 44 -0.69 -23.82 1.14
C ASN A 44 -0.52 -25.02 2.07
N ALA A 45 0.71 -25.32 2.50
CA ALA A 45 0.98 -26.32 3.52
C ALA A 45 0.37 -25.95 4.89
N GLU A 46 0.38 -24.67 5.26
CA GLU A 46 -0.17 -24.17 6.52
C GLU A 46 -1.67 -23.83 6.40
N TYR A 47 -2.08 -23.32 5.25
CA TYR A 47 -3.45 -22.87 4.93
C TYR A 47 -3.92 -23.51 3.62
N PRO A 48 -4.39 -24.77 3.67
CA PRO A 48 -4.88 -25.46 2.48
C PRO A 48 -5.98 -24.66 1.76
N GLY A 49 -5.80 -24.46 0.46
CA GLY A 49 -6.74 -23.70 -0.36
C GLY A 49 -6.49 -22.20 -0.41
N ILE A 50 -5.36 -21.72 0.14
CA ILE A 50 -4.92 -20.34 -0.11
C ILE A 50 -4.75 -20.09 -1.60
N ARG A 51 -5.09 -18.87 -2.04
CA ARG A 51 -4.86 -18.40 -3.40
C ARG A 51 -3.83 -17.30 -3.40
N VAL A 52 -2.86 -17.39 -4.29
CA VAL A 52 -1.76 -16.42 -4.39
C VAL A 52 -1.63 -16.00 -5.86
N VAL A 53 -1.85 -14.71 -6.11
CA VAL A 53 -1.88 -14.16 -7.48
C VAL A 53 -1.03 -12.90 -7.52
N SER A 54 -0.05 -12.88 -8.42
CA SER A 54 0.79 -11.73 -8.76
C SER A 54 0.37 -11.13 -10.09
N VAL A 55 0.16 -9.81 -10.11
CA VAL A 55 -0.30 -9.05 -11.27
C VAL A 55 0.49 -7.75 -11.37
N VAL A 56 0.86 -7.38 -12.60
CA VAL A 56 1.54 -6.11 -12.88
C VAL A 56 0.59 -5.17 -13.61
N HIS A 57 0.42 -3.94 -13.09
CA HIS A 57 -0.39 -2.92 -13.74
C HIS A 57 0.04 -1.51 -13.31
N GLU A 58 -0.05 -0.53 -14.20
CA GLU A 58 0.33 0.86 -13.88
C GLU A 58 -0.70 1.61 -13.02
N ASN A 59 -1.94 1.13 -13.02
CA ASN A 59 -3.02 1.59 -12.14
C ASN A 59 -3.22 0.54 -11.02
N PRO A 60 -2.98 0.90 -9.75
CA PRO A 60 -2.98 -0.05 -8.64
C PRO A 60 -4.38 -0.59 -8.31
N LEU A 61 -5.44 0.18 -8.52
CA LEU A 61 -6.80 -0.33 -8.35
C LEU A 61 -7.13 -1.39 -9.42
N TYR A 62 -6.69 -1.17 -10.66
CA TYR A 62 -6.90 -2.14 -11.73
C TYR A 62 -6.05 -3.39 -11.56
N ALA A 63 -4.84 -3.30 -10.98
CA ALA A 63 -4.09 -4.48 -10.54
C ALA A 63 -4.92 -5.34 -9.59
N LEU A 64 -5.54 -4.72 -8.57
CA LEU A 64 -6.38 -5.44 -7.61
C LEU A 64 -7.60 -6.08 -8.30
N ILE A 65 -8.34 -5.34 -9.12
CA ILE A 65 -9.52 -5.87 -9.84
C ILE A 65 -9.12 -7.04 -10.74
N LYS A 66 -8.00 -6.93 -11.46
CA LYS A 66 -7.48 -8.00 -12.31
C LYS A 66 -7.07 -9.22 -11.48
N ALA A 67 -6.36 -9.02 -10.38
CA ALA A 67 -5.98 -10.10 -9.46
C ALA A 67 -7.21 -10.82 -8.92
N SER A 68 -8.26 -10.10 -8.50
CA SER A 68 -9.51 -10.70 -8.02
C SER A 68 -10.18 -11.58 -9.08
N LYS A 69 -10.27 -11.12 -10.33
CA LYS A 69 -10.86 -11.91 -11.43
C LYS A 69 -10.06 -13.18 -11.75
N ILE A 70 -8.73 -13.11 -11.64
CA ILE A 70 -7.87 -14.28 -11.84
C ILE A 70 -8.05 -15.27 -10.68
N MET A 71 -8.09 -14.76 -9.44
CA MET A 71 -8.31 -15.57 -8.25
C MET A 71 -9.62 -16.36 -8.29
N GLU A 72 -10.64 -15.97 -9.07
CA GLU A 72 -11.87 -16.76 -9.24
C GLU A 72 -11.62 -18.13 -9.91
N ARG A 73 -10.55 -18.25 -10.69
CA ARG A 73 -10.28 -19.41 -11.56
C ARG A 73 -8.97 -20.11 -11.22
N GLU A 74 -8.00 -19.36 -10.72
CA GLU A 74 -6.65 -19.85 -10.44
C GLU A 74 -6.35 -19.82 -8.94
N SER A 75 -5.72 -20.88 -8.42
CA SER A 75 -5.15 -20.88 -7.07
C SER A 75 -3.77 -20.24 -7.01
N LEU A 76 -3.03 -20.29 -8.12
CA LEU A 76 -1.70 -19.72 -8.25
C LEU A 76 -1.54 -19.07 -9.63
N TYR A 77 -1.14 -17.81 -9.66
CA TYR A 77 -0.85 -17.13 -10.92
C TYR A 77 0.26 -16.10 -10.76
N TYR A 78 1.15 -16.02 -11.75
CA TYR A 78 2.19 -15.00 -11.83
C TYR A 78 2.18 -14.38 -13.22
N GLU A 79 2.10 -13.06 -13.27
CA GLU A 79 2.23 -12.29 -14.50
C GLU A 79 3.66 -11.77 -14.67
N ASP A 80 4.29 -12.14 -15.79
CA ASP A 80 5.52 -11.49 -16.24
C ASP A 80 5.21 -10.06 -16.72
N GLY A 81 5.98 -9.08 -16.26
CA GLY A 81 5.75 -7.69 -16.64
C GLY A 81 6.89 -6.76 -16.21
N VAL A 82 6.87 -5.55 -16.77
CA VAL A 82 7.81 -4.49 -16.39
C VAL A 82 7.29 -3.80 -15.13
N GLU A 83 7.97 -4.06 -14.01
CA GLU A 83 7.70 -3.38 -12.75
C GLU A 83 8.15 -1.91 -12.81
N ARG A 84 7.40 -1.05 -12.12
CA ARG A 84 7.71 0.38 -11.99
C ARG A 84 7.78 0.75 -10.52
N GLU A 85 8.43 1.88 -10.23
CA GLU A 85 8.49 2.42 -8.87
C GLU A 85 7.11 2.64 -8.26
N TYR A 86 6.98 2.31 -6.98
CA TYR A 86 5.80 2.64 -6.22
C TYR A 86 5.78 4.13 -5.91
N HIS A 87 4.62 4.73 -6.11
CA HIS A 87 4.30 6.04 -5.60
C HIS A 87 3.33 5.86 -4.44
N ILE A 88 3.78 6.06 -3.20
CA ILE A 88 2.96 5.83 -2.01
C ILE A 88 2.70 7.16 -1.32
N GLY A 89 1.42 7.48 -1.12
CA GLY A 89 0.99 8.68 -0.41
C GLY A 89 0.56 8.36 1.01
N TYR A 90 0.95 9.21 1.95
CA TYR A 90 0.40 9.25 3.30
C TYR A 90 -0.34 10.58 3.52
N PHE A 91 -1.64 10.49 3.78
CA PHE A 91 -2.56 11.61 3.90
C PHE A 91 -3.05 11.73 5.34
N THR A 92 -2.82 12.87 5.99
CA THR A 92 -3.26 13.13 7.37
C THR A 92 -4.20 14.34 7.41
N PRO A 93 -5.21 14.34 8.29
CA PRO A 93 -6.18 15.43 8.34
C PRO A 93 -5.52 16.69 8.88
N LYS A 94 -5.90 17.86 8.36
CA LYS A 94 -5.53 19.14 8.98
C LYS A 94 -6.37 19.32 10.24
N SER A 95 -5.74 19.81 11.32
CA SER A 95 -6.47 20.14 12.54
C SER A 95 -7.35 21.37 12.33
N ILE A 96 -8.52 21.38 12.95
CA ILE A 96 -9.38 22.57 13.02
C ILE A 96 -9.42 23.09 14.47
N PRO A 97 -9.44 24.42 14.69
CA PRO A 97 -9.57 24.97 16.03
C PRO A 97 -11.00 24.76 16.53
N ASN A 98 -11.25 23.62 17.19
CA ASN A 98 -12.53 23.20 17.77
C ASN A 98 -12.29 22.24 18.95
N ASP A 99 -13.36 21.91 19.67
CA ASP A 99 -13.32 20.88 20.72
C ASP A 99 -12.86 19.50 20.19
N LEU A 100 -12.51 18.62 21.13
CA LEU A 100 -11.95 17.29 20.84
C LEU A 100 -12.87 16.41 19.99
N LEU A 101 -14.19 16.45 20.23
CA LEU A 101 -15.16 15.59 19.54
C LEU A 101 -15.37 16.06 18.10
N ASN A 102 -15.48 17.37 17.88
CA ASN A 102 -15.58 17.95 16.56
C ASN A 102 -14.33 17.70 15.72
N ASN A 103 -13.15 17.77 16.34
CA ASN A 103 -11.89 17.38 15.70
C ASN A 103 -11.87 15.90 15.29
N LEU A 104 -12.39 15.02 16.15
CA LEU A 104 -12.49 13.59 15.87
C LEU A 104 -13.38 13.31 14.65
N VAL A 105 -14.60 13.87 14.65
CA VAL A 105 -15.57 13.71 13.56
C VAL A 105 -15.02 14.29 12.26
N HIS A 106 -14.40 15.47 12.31
CA HIS A 106 -13.76 16.09 11.16
C HIS A 106 -12.64 15.22 10.58
N ALA A 107 -11.77 14.67 11.42
CA ALA A 107 -10.68 13.78 10.98
C ALA A 107 -11.23 12.54 10.28
N TYR A 108 -12.22 11.86 10.86
CA TYR A 108 -12.84 10.68 10.24
C TYR A 108 -13.50 11.01 8.90
N SER A 109 -14.29 12.08 8.83
CA SER A 109 -14.94 12.51 7.59
C SER A 109 -13.93 12.85 6.49
N THR A 110 -12.89 13.62 6.84
CA THR A 110 -11.84 14.03 5.89
C THR A 110 -11.09 12.82 5.35
N LEU A 111 -10.72 11.87 6.21
CA LEU A 111 -9.96 10.69 5.80
C LEU A 111 -10.81 9.71 5.00
N PHE A 112 -12.09 9.54 5.35
CA PHE A 112 -13.02 8.76 4.54
C PHE A 112 -13.20 9.36 3.14
N ASN A 113 -13.48 10.67 3.06
CA ASN A 113 -13.60 11.37 1.78
C ASN A 113 -12.32 11.29 0.94
N THR A 114 -11.15 11.37 1.59
CA THR A 114 -9.86 11.21 0.93
C THR A 114 -9.70 9.79 0.38
N ALA A 115 -10.02 8.75 1.16
CA ALA A 115 -9.95 7.37 0.70
C ALA A 115 -10.89 7.11 -0.49
N MET A 116 -12.12 7.65 -0.44
CA MET A 116 -13.09 7.54 -1.53
C MET A 116 -12.61 8.27 -2.80
N LEU A 117 -12.05 9.48 -2.67
CA LEU A 117 -11.46 10.20 -3.81
C LEU A 117 -10.34 9.39 -4.47
N LEU A 118 -9.45 8.82 -3.66
CA LEU A 118 -8.34 7.99 -4.14
C LEU A 118 -8.83 6.76 -4.90
N LEU A 119 -9.80 6.04 -4.33
CA LEU A 119 -10.44 4.88 -4.99
C LEU A 119 -11.09 5.27 -6.33
N ASN A 120 -11.94 6.30 -6.33
CA ASN A 120 -12.65 6.74 -7.53
C ASN A 120 -11.71 7.24 -8.63
N SER A 121 -10.51 7.67 -8.25
CA SER A 121 -9.51 8.13 -9.18
C SER A 121 -8.60 7.02 -9.68
N GLY A 122 -8.71 5.78 -9.17
CA GLY A 122 -7.88 4.62 -9.54
C GLY A 122 -6.61 4.44 -8.70
N SER A 123 -6.49 5.13 -7.57
CA SER A 123 -5.47 4.83 -6.54
C SER A 123 -6.02 3.78 -5.57
N LEU A 124 -5.13 3.12 -4.83
CA LEU A 124 -5.48 2.02 -3.93
C LEU A 124 -5.15 2.38 -2.48
N PRO A 125 -6.14 2.77 -1.65
CA PRO A 125 -5.97 2.86 -0.22
C PRO A 125 -5.65 1.50 0.38
N LEU A 126 -4.53 1.41 1.08
CA LEU A 126 -4.04 0.19 1.72
C LEU A 126 -4.40 0.15 3.21
N LYS A 127 -4.47 1.32 3.85
CA LYS A 127 -4.79 1.47 5.27
C LYS A 127 -5.51 2.78 5.51
N VAL A 128 -6.66 2.71 6.19
CA VAL A 128 -7.41 3.87 6.66
C VAL A 128 -7.49 3.79 8.18
N SER A 129 -7.02 4.84 8.85
CA SER A 129 -7.08 4.95 10.32
C SER A 129 -7.27 6.40 10.71
N ILE A 130 -7.63 6.66 11.96
CA ILE A 130 -7.73 8.03 12.48
C ILE A 130 -6.45 8.88 12.27
N ARG A 131 -5.29 8.23 12.17
CA ARG A 131 -4.01 8.91 11.96
C ARG A 131 -3.79 9.34 10.51
N GLY A 132 -4.46 8.69 9.56
CA GLY A 132 -4.27 8.96 8.14
C GLY A 132 -4.67 7.81 7.22
N VAL A 133 -4.63 8.11 5.92
CA VAL A 133 -4.77 7.15 4.82
C VAL A 133 -3.40 6.89 4.21
N LEU A 134 -3.03 5.63 4.04
CA LEU A 134 -1.87 5.21 3.25
C LEU A 134 -2.39 4.59 1.95
N ALA A 135 -1.87 5.01 0.81
CA ALA A 135 -2.34 4.54 -0.49
C ALA A 135 -1.22 4.41 -1.52
N VAL A 136 -1.35 3.44 -2.43
CA VAL A 136 -0.59 3.42 -3.69
C VAL A 136 -1.28 4.37 -4.66
N LEU A 137 -0.52 5.33 -5.18
CA LEU A 137 -1.02 6.40 -6.02
C LEU A 137 -0.86 6.04 -7.49
N ASN A 138 -1.84 6.45 -8.28
CA ASN A 138 -1.71 6.43 -9.73
C ASN A 138 -1.26 7.81 -10.26
N LYS A 139 -0.86 7.83 -11.55
CA LYS A 139 -0.39 9.06 -12.21
C LYS A 139 -1.38 10.21 -12.19
N PHE A 140 -2.68 9.91 -12.28
CA PHE A 140 -3.72 10.94 -12.27
C PHE A 140 -3.75 11.69 -10.93
N ILE A 141 -3.75 10.99 -9.79
CA ILE A 141 -3.71 11.60 -8.47
C ILE A 141 -2.40 12.37 -8.24
N LEU A 142 -1.27 11.87 -8.73
CA LEU A 142 0.01 12.57 -8.64
C LEU A 142 -0.06 13.98 -9.25
N ASN A 143 -0.77 14.13 -10.37
CA ASN A 143 -0.99 15.41 -11.04
C ASN A 143 -2.01 16.32 -10.33
N GLN A 144 -2.74 15.81 -9.34
CA GLN A 144 -3.76 16.54 -8.58
C GLN A 144 -3.40 16.73 -7.10
N LEU A 145 -2.16 16.42 -6.71
CA LEU A 145 -1.74 16.48 -5.31
C LEU A 145 -1.96 17.84 -4.67
N ASP A 146 -1.75 18.94 -5.40
CA ASP A 146 -1.91 20.29 -4.85
C ASP A 146 -3.36 20.62 -4.50
N TYR A 147 -4.33 20.09 -5.27
CA TYR A 147 -5.74 20.20 -4.94
C TYR A 147 -6.08 19.41 -3.66
N ILE A 148 -5.51 18.21 -3.51
CA ILE A 148 -5.74 17.35 -2.34
C ILE A 148 -5.10 17.97 -1.08
N LYS A 149 -3.91 18.57 -1.22
CA LYS A 149 -3.20 19.28 -0.14
C LYS A 149 -3.99 20.44 0.45
N ALA A 150 -5.03 20.94 -0.22
CA ALA A 150 -5.92 21.95 0.36
C ALA A 150 -6.62 21.42 1.63
N ARG A 151 -6.95 20.12 1.67
CA ARG A 151 -7.79 19.49 2.72
C ARG A 151 -7.00 18.63 3.71
N VAL A 152 -5.86 18.09 3.29
CA VAL A 152 -5.04 17.17 4.07
C VAL A 152 -3.56 17.54 3.96
N HIS A 153 -2.74 17.12 4.92
CA HIS A 153 -1.29 17.07 4.70
C HIS A 153 -0.97 15.81 3.90
N VAL A 154 -0.08 15.94 2.92
CA VAL A 154 0.30 14.84 2.03
C VAL A 154 1.80 14.75 1.93
N ASN A 155 2.32 13.55 2.19
CA ASN A 155 3.70 13.17 1.91
C ASN A 155 3.70 12.01 0.91
N VAL A 156 4.60 12.05 -0.07
CA VAL A 156 4.73 11.02 -1.09
C VAL A 156 6.13 10.42 -1.03
N GLY A 157 6.19 9.11 -0.93
CA GLY A 157 7.42 8.34 -1.07
C GLY A 157 7.45 7.64 -2.43
N VAL A 158 8.59 7.74 -3.10
CA VAL A 158 8.85 7.06 -4.38
C VAL A 158 10.07 6.17 -4.22
N ASP A 159 9.89 4.89 -4.54
CA ASP A 159 10.94 3.89 -4.52
C ASP A 159 10.50 2.62 -5.26
N TYR A 160 11.46 1.83 -5.75
CA TYR A 160 11.20 0.49 -6.28
C TYR A 160 10.80 -0.48 -5.15
N SER A 161 11.38 -0.33 -3.96
CA SER A 161 10.98 -1.05 -2.75
C SER A 161 9.73 -0.43 -2.14
N ALA A 162 8.66 -1.23 -2.02
CA ALA A 162 7.44 -0.82 -1.34
C ALA A 162 7.73 -0.33 0.09
N ARG A 163 8.58 -1.04 0.84
CA ARG A 163 8.94 -0.68 2.21
C ARG A 163 9.62 0.69 2.30
N GLU A 164 10.59 0.99 1.45
CA GLU A 164 11.27 2.27 1.47
C GLU A 164 10.35 3.41 0.96
N ALA A 165 9.49 3.15 -0.03
CA ALA A 165 8.45 4.10 -0.45
C ALA A 165 7.50 4.44 0.71
N VAL A 166 7.02 3.45 1.47
CA VAL A 166 6.17 3.66 2.66
C VAL A 166 6.90 4.50 3.72
N LYS A 167 8.16 4.18 4.00
CA LYS A 167 8.97 4.89 5.00
C LYS A 167 9.20 6.36 4.61
N LYS A 168 9.47 6.63 3.32
CA LYS A 168 9.56 7.98 2.77
C LYS A 168 8.21 8.71 2.88
N ALA A 169 7.10 8.04 2.58
CA ALA A 169 5.76 8.61 2.64
C ALA A 169 5.32 8.97 4.07
N ILE A 170 5.55 8.09 5.05
CA ILE A 170 5.21 8.37 6.45
C ILE A 170 6.17 9.42 7.04
N GLY A 171 7.41 9.49 6.53
CA GLY A 171 8.47 10.34 7.06
C GLY A 171 8.98 9.82 8.41
N ARG A 172 10.17 10.28 8.83
CA ARG A 172 10.60 10.13 10.23
C ARG A 172 9.74 11.04 11.11
N MET A 173 8.51 10.63 11.45
CA MET A 173 7.81 11.21 12.61
C MET A 173 8.54 10.75 13.88
N GLY A 174 9.67 11.41 14.19
CA GLY A 174 10.53 11.08 15.32
C GLY A 174 11.93 11.68 15.19
N THR A 175 12.04 12.98 15.48
CA THR A 175 13.05 13.65 16.34
C THR A 175 12.99 15.15 16.08
N SER A 176 12.02 15.82 16.69
CA SER A 176 12.11 17.24 17.05
C SER A 176 11.80 17.37 18.53
N THR A 177 12.61 16.72 19.35
CA THR A 177 12.91 17.17 20.71
C THR A 177 14.25 17.89 20.64
N ARG A 178 14.22 19.16 20.23
CA ARG A 178 15.10 20.13 20.88
C ARG A 178 14.30 20.65 22.07
N CYS A 179 14.53 20.05 23.22
CA CYS A 179 14.27 20.73 24.48
C CYS A 179 15.36 21.80 24.60
N SER A 180 14.95 23.06 24.43
CA SER A 180 15.54 24.18 25.16
C SER A 180 14.98 24.17 26.58
#